data_AF-A0A4Q4BPU8-F1
#
_entry.id   AF-A0A4Q4BPU8-F1
#
_cell.length_a   1.000
_cell.length_b   1.000
_cell.length_c   1.000
_cell.angle_alpha   90.00
_cell.angle_beta   90.00
_cell.angle_gamma   90.00
#
_symmetry.space_group_name_H-M   'P 1'
#
loop_
_entity.id
_entity.type
_entity.pdbx_description
1 polymer ?
#
loop_
_entity_poly.entity_id
_entity_poly.type
_entity_poly.pdbx_seq_one_letter_code
_entity_poly.pdbx_strand_id
1 'polypeptide(L)' 'MPNHDYTTRILWTGNRGGGTAHYKGYDRTWDIAVPGKAVVHCSNDPLLGGDPAKMNPEDLLLSALSACHMLWYL' A
#
# COMPACT_ATOMS: atom_id res chain seq x y z
N MET A 1 -21.12 7.37 -20.51
CA MET A 1 -20.89 6.72 -19.20
C MET A 1 -20.81 7.83 -18.17
N PRO A 2 -21.50 7.73 -17.03
CA PRO A 2 -21.26 8.68 -15.94
C PRO A 2 -19.80 8.56 -15.50
N ASN A 3 -19.16 9.68 -15.20
CA ASN A 3 -17.84 9.65 -14.57
C ASN A 3 -17.99 9.02 -13.18
N HIS A 4 -17.13 8.06 -12.88
CA HIS A 4 -17.03 7.46 -11.57
C HIS A 4 -15.58 7.57 -11.11
N ASP A 5 -15.36 8.46 -10.14
CA ASP A 5 -14.03 8.75 -9.62
C ASP A 5 -13.71 7.87 -8.41
N TYR A 6 -12.48 7.37 -8.36
CA TYR A 6 -11.96 6.60 -7.24
C TYR A 6 -10.88 7.43 -6.52
N THR A 7 -10.99 7.54 -5.20
CA THR A 7 -10.00 8.24 -4.38
C THR A 7 -9.40 7.30 -3.35
N THR A 8 -8.08 7.32 -3.23
CA THR A 8 -7.31 6.62 -2.19
C THR A 8 -6.33 7.57 -1.54
N ARG A 9 -5.89 7.27 -0.32
CA ARG A 9 -4.90 8.07 0.41
C ARG A 9 -3.82 7.16 0.95
N ILE A 10 -2.57 7.52 0.69
CA ILE A 10 -1.39 6.85 1.22
C ILE A 10 -0.81 7.69 2.35
N LEU A 11 -0.58 7.08 3.50
CA LEU A 11 0.02 7.71 4.66
C LEU A 11 1.30 6.97 5.02
N TRP A 12 2.45 7.64 4.93
CA TRP A 12 3.69 7.05 5.40
C TRP A 12 3.75 7.09 6.93
N THR A 13 3.92 5.93 7.56
CA THR A 13 3.91 5.76 9.03
C THR A 13 5.28 5.37 9.58
N GLY A 14 6.27 5.19 8.72
CA GLY A 14 7.59 4.70 9.12
C GLY A 14 8.55 5.74 9.67
N ASN A 15 8.08 6.94 9.99
CA ASN A 15 8.93 7.96 10.61
C ASN A 15 9.25 7.58 12.07
N ARG A 16 10.50 7.20 12.35
CA ARG A 16 11.00 6.89 13.70
C ARG A 16 11.49 8.12 14.49
N GLY A 17 11.22 9.33 14.01
CA GLY A 17 11.63 10.61 14.64
C GLY A 17 12.81 11.30 13.94
N GLY A 18 13.58 10.59 13.11
CA GLY A 18 14.69 11.14 12.31
C GLY A 18 14.29 11.55 10.88
N GLY A 19 13.03 11.40 10.50
CA GLY A 19 12.58 11.61 9.12
C GLY A 19 13.31 10.71 8.13
N THR A 20 13.68 11.27 6.98
CA THR A 20 14.40 10.56 5.91
C THR A 20 15.92 10.83 5.91
N ALA A 21 16.45 11.39 7.01
CA ALA A 21 17.85 11.82 7.11
C ALA A 21 18.88 10.69 6.89
N HIS A 22 18.49 9.44 7.21
CA HIS A 22 19.31 8.26 6.99
C HIS A 22 18.49 7.17 6.29
N TYR A 23 19.07 6.52 5.29
CA TYR A 23 18.40 5.46 4.50
C TYR A 23 17.91 4.26 5.33
N LYS A 24 18.58 4.00 6.46
CA LYS A 24 18.19 2.98 7.46
C LYS A 24 17.50 3.57 8.70
N GLY A 25 17.29 4.88 8.72
CA GLY A 25 16.75 5.61 9.88
C GLY A 25 15.22 5.59 9.96
N TYR A 26 14.55 5.01 8.97
CA TYR A 26 13.09 4.98 8.89
C TYR A 26 12.57 3.63 8.40
N ASP A 27 11.33 3.34 8.79
CA ASP A 27 10.61 2.17 8.29
C ASP A 27 9.98 2.45 6.94
N ARG A 28 9.90 1.40 6.13
CA ARG A 28 9.15 1.42 4.87
C ARG A 28 7.72 0.95 5.08
N THR A 29 7.14 1.30 6.22
CA THR A 29 5.75 1.04 6.55
C THR A 29 4.89 2.24 6.17
N TRP A 30 3.71 1.93 5.65
CA TRP A 30 2.78 2.92 5.17
C TRP A 30 1.37 2.31 5.18
N ASP A 31 0.37 3.18 5.16
CA ASP A 31 -1.02 2.80 5.30
C ASP A 31 -1.82 3.25 4.08
N ILE A 32 -2.75 2.42 3.64
CA ILE A 32 -3.82 2.79 2.72
C ILE A 32 -5.03 3.22 3.55
N ALA A 33 -5.34 4.52 3.52
CA ALA A 33 -6.42 5.14 4.28
C ALA A 33 -7.55 5.61 3.34
N VAL A 34 -8.26 4.67 2.72
CA VAL A 34 -9.42 5.01 1.88
C VAL A 34 -10.56 5.56 2.74
N PRO A 35 -11.15 6.72 2.40
CA PRO A 35 -12.27 7.27 3.15
C PRO A 35 -13.41 6.25 3.33
N GLY A 36 -13.84 6.04 4.58
CA GLY A 36 -14.94 5.12 4.92
C GLY A 36 -14.59 3.63 4.94
N LYS A 37 -13.32 3.24 4.71
CA LYS A 37 -12.86 1.85 4.80
C LYS A 37 -11.86 1.66 5.94
N ALA A 38 -11.67 0.41 6.34
CA ALA A 38 -10.61 0.04 7.28
C ALA A 38 -9.23 0.36 6.68
N VAL A 39 -8.31 0.80 7.54
CA VAL A 39 -6.92 1.08 7.14
C VAL A 39 -6.23 -0.24 6.81
N VAL A 40 -5.52 -0.28 5.68
CA VAL A 40 -4.67 -1.41 5.32
C VAL A 40 -3.23 -1.03 5.63
N HIS A 41 -2.59 -1.80 6.51
CA HIS A 41 -1.19 -1.64 6.84
C HIS A 41 -0.31 -2.35 5.81
N CYS A 42 0.57 -1.60 5.20
CA CYS A 42 1.42 -2.06 4.12
C CYS A 42 2.89 -1.83 4.45
N SER A 43 3.75 -2.52 3.72
CA SER A 43 5.18 -2.25 3.74
C SER A 43 5.74 -2.34 2.33
N ASN A 44 7.06 -2.28 2.21
CA ASN A 44 7.74 -2.51 0.93
C ASN A 44 8.23 -3.95 0.86
N ASP A 45 8.74 -4.35 -0.29
CA ASP A 45 9.35 -5.67 -0.43
C ASP A 45 10.51 -5.88 0.59
N PRO A 46 10.66 -7.09 1.17
CA PRO A 46 11.75 -7.41 2.09
C PRO A 46 13.15 -7.16 1.52
N LEU A 47 13.36 -7.36 0.21
CA LEU A 47 14.63 -7.05 -0.48
C LEU A 47 14.96 -5.56 -0.42
N LEU A 48 13.93 -4.72 -0.30
CA LEU A 48 14.05 -3.28 -0.15
C LEU A 48 13.96 -2.85 1.32
N GLY A 49 13.98 -3.78 2.28
CA GLY A 49 13.94 -3.50 3.70
C GLY A 49 12.55 -3.16 4.24
N GLY A 50 11.51 -3.81 3.71
CA GLY A 50 10.17 -3.80 4.29
C GLY A 50 9.84 -5.09 5.06
N ASP A 51 8.60 -5.16 5.54
CA ASP A 51 8.08 -6.24 6.39
C ASP A 51 7.34 -7.30 5.55
N PRO A 52 7.83 -8.56 5.49
CA PRO A 52 7.21 -9.63 4.71
C PRO A 52 5.82 -10.04 5.20
N ALA A 53 5.42 -9.65 6.42
CA ALA A 53 4.08 -9.95 6.94
C ALA A 53 3.00 -8.98 6.42
N LYS A 54 3.39 -7.95 5.67
CA LYS A 54 2.50 -6.91 5.16
C LYS A 54 2.47 -6.91 3.65
N MET A 55 1.32 -6.51 3.10
CA MET A 55 1.15 -6.33 1.66
C MET A 55 2.16 -5.28 1.14
N ASN A 56 2.87 -5.61 0.07
CA ASN A 56 3.70 -4.66 -0.67
C ASN A 56 2.94 -4.10 -1.90
N PRO A 57 3.46 -3.05 -2.58
CA PRO A 57 2.82 -2.50 -3.77
C PRO A 57 2.61 -3.53 -4.89
N GLU A 58 3.55 -4.45 -5.06
CA GLU A 58 3.52 -5.48 -6.11
C GLU A 58 2.39 -6.49 -5.89
N ASP A 59 2.24 -6.99 -4.66
CA ASP A 59 1.15 -7.87 -4.22
C ASP A 59 -0.21 -7.21 -4.45
N LEU A 60 -0.32 -5.93 -4.10
CA LEU A 60 -1.54 -5.14 -4.26
C LEU A 60 -1.92 -4.97 -5.74
N LEU A 61 -0.94 -4.69 -6.61
CA LEU A 61 -1.16 -4.55 -8.04
C LEU A 61 -1.63 -5.87 -8.67
N LEU A 62 -0.90 -6.95 -8.39
CA LEU A 62 -1.23 -8.29 -8.90
C LEU A 62 -2.61 -8.74 -8.42
N SER A 63 -2.92 -8.51 -7.15
CA SER A 63 -4.23 -8.82 -6.57
C SER A 63 -5.35 -8.03 -7.22
N ALA A 64 -5.18 -6.71 -7.42
CA ALA A 64 -6.18 -5.85 -8.05
C ALA A 64 -6.48 -6.28 -9.48
N LEU A 65 -5.44 -6.53 -10.29
CA LEU A 65 -5.60 -6.98 -11.67
C LEU A 65 -6.29 -8.35 -11.76
N SER A 66 -5.86 -9.29 -10.93
CA SER A 66 -6.39 -10.65 -10.91
C SER A 66 -7.86 -10.68 -10.48
N ALA A 67 -8.22 -9.88 -9.47
CA ALA A 67 -9.60 -9.73 -9.01
C ALA A 67 -10.50 -9.10 -10.08
N CYS A 68 -10.03 -8.06 -10.78
CA CYS A 68 -10.77 -7.45 -11.88
C CYS A 68 -11.05 -8.47 -13.01
N HIS A 69 -10.04 -9.25 -13.41
CA HIS A 69 -10.22 -10.28 -14.43
C HIS A 69 -11.19 -11.38 -13.97
N MET A 70 -11.04 -11.86 -12.72
CA MET A 70 -11.93 -12.86 -12.14
C MET A 70 -13.39 -12.38 -12.15
N LEU A 71 -13.66 -11.15 -11.68
CA LEU A 71 -15.01 -10.58 -11.63
C LEU A 71 -15.61 -10.26 -13.00
N TRP A 72 -14.77 -10.05 -14.01
CA TRP A 72 -15.24 -9.89 -15.38
C TRP A 72 -15.61 -11.23 -16.03
N TYR A 73 -14.87 -12.28 -15.68
CA TYR A 73 -15.12 -13.63 -16.20
C TYR A 73 -16.35 -14.29 -15.59
N LEU A 74 -16.58 -14.07 -14.29
CA LEU A 74 -17.77 -14.54 -13.55
C LEU A 74 -19.04 -13.83 -14.05
#